data_AF-A0A843GY17-F1
#
_entry.id   AF-A0A843GY17-F1
#
_cell.length_a   1.000
_cell.length_b   1.000
_cell.length_c   1.000
_cell.angle_alpha   90.00
_cell.angle_beta   90.00
_cell.angle_gamma   90.00
#
_symmetry.space_group_name_H-M   'P 1'
#
loop_
_entity.id
_entity.type
_entity.pdbx_description
1 polymer ?
#
loop_
_entity_poly.entity_id
_entity_poly.type
_entity_poly.pdbx_seq_one_letter_code
_entity_poly.pdbx_strand_id
1 'polypeptide(L)'
;MKIIYEADKIRYFDNNGHEIHENDIVDADGSMQRVYETENGELGTDATNPKWIKSGRAVPCEYGIYPFEEQMNVKLIKFKIVEAD
;
A
#
# COMPACT_ATOMS: atom_id res chain seq x y z
N MET A 1 -9.12 8.90 -0.26
CA MET A 1 -8.35 8.68 -1.51
C MET A 1 -9.30 8.52 -2.70
N LYS A 2 -8.81 8.25 -3.93
CA LYS A 2 -9.64 7.91 -5.08
C LYS A 2 -9.21 6.57 -5.67
N ILE A 3 -10.18 5.70 -5.98
CA ILE A 3 -9.94 4.42 -6.65
C ILE A 3 -10.65 4.44 -8.01
N ILE A 4 -9.98 3.99 -9.05
CA ILE A 4 -10.53 3.87 -10.41
C ILE A 4 -10.44 2.41 -10.83
N TYR A 5 -11.57 1.86 -11.26
CA TYR A 5 -11.66 0.52 -11.83
C TYR A 5 -11.69 0.64 -13.36
N GLU A 6 -10.60 0.23 -14.00
CA GLU A 6 -10.50 0.03 -15.45
C GLU A 6 -10.72 -1.46 -15.75
N ALA A 7 -10.97 -1.82 -17.02
CA ALA A 7 -11.43 -3.17 -17.40
C ALA A 7 -10.54 -4.31 -16.88
N ASP A 8 -9.23 -4.08 -16.77
CA ASP A 8 -8.21 -5.04 -16.37
C ASP A 8 -7.33 -4.55 -15.20
N LYS A 9 -7.60 -3.37 -14.64
CA LYS A 9 -6.71 -2.75 -13.65
C LYS A 9 -7.45 -1.90 -12.63
N ILE A 10 -6.97 -1.94 -11.38
CA ILE A 10 -7.38 -1.01 -10.32
C ILE A 10 -6.27 0.04 -10.14
N ARG A 11 -6.65 1.32 -10.10
CA ARG A 11 -5.71 2.44 -9.92
C ARG A 11 -6.07 3.22 -8.67
N TYR A 12 -5.05 3.52 -7.87
CA TYR A 12 -5.19 4.18 -6.58
C TYR A 12 -4.52 5.54 -6.62
N PHE A 13 -5.22 6.58 -6.18
CA PHE A 13 -4.70 7.93 -6.09
C PHE A 13 -4.83 8.43 -4.66
N ASP A 14 -3.73 8.94 -4.11
CA ASP A 14 -3.67 9.52 -2.77
C ASP A 14 -4.61 10.74 -2.65
N ASN A 15 -4.79 11.27 -1.44
CA ASN A 15 -5.66 12.41 -1.20
C ASN A 15 -5.20 13.73 -1.90
N ASN A 16 -3.99 13.76 -2.47
CA ASN A 16 -3.44 14.88 -3.25
C ASN A 16 -3.49 14.62 -4.77
N GLY A 17 -3.97 13.46 -5.21
CA GLY A 17 -4.07 13.09 -6.62
C GLY A 17 -2.82 12.40 -7.20
N HIS A 18 -1.83 12.01 -6.38
CA HIS A 18 -0.70 11.22 -6.85
C HIS A 18 -1.07 9.74 -6.96
N GLU A 19 -0.70 9.10 -8.06
CA GLU A 19 -0.92 7.67 -8.25
C GLU A 19 0.00 6.86 -7.34
N ILE A 20 -0.58 5.91 -6.61
CA ILE A 20 0.10 4.99 -5.69
C ILE A 20 0.36 3.69 -6.42
N HIS A 21 1.56 3.16 -6.26
CA HIS A 21 1.99 1.88 -6.82
C HIS A 21 2.49 0.94 -5.73
N GLU A 22 2.57 -0.35 -6.06
CA GLU A 22 3.22 -1.33 -5.20
C GLU A 22 4.67 -0.89 -4.85
N ASN A 23 5.06 -1.11 -3.59
CA ASN A 23 6.34 -0.71 -2.98
C ASN A 23 6.53 0.79 -2.69
N ASP A 24 5.56 1.64 -3.02
CA ASP A 24 5.57 3.02 -2.54
C ASP A 24 5.48 3.06 -1.00
N ILE A 25 5.92 4.18 -0.42
CA ILE A 25 5.71 4.48 1.01
C ILE A 25 4.63 5.54 1.13
N VAL A 26 3.58 5.20 1.86
CA VAL A 26 2.46 6.09 2.16
C VAL A 26 2.38 6.35 3.66
N ASP A 27 1.81 7.50 4.01
CA ASP A 27 1.26 7.76 5.33
C ASP A 27 -0.22 7.36 5.28
N ALA A 28 -0.56 6.25 5.94
CA ALA A 28 -1.91 5.77 6.14
C ALA A 28 -2.31 6.05 7.60
N ASP A 29 -3.20 7.02 7.79
CA ASP A 29 -3.73 7.44 9.11
C ASP A 29 -2.66 7.72 10.18
N GLY A 30 -1.55 8.35 9.79
CA GLY A 30 -0.45 8.74 10.67
C GLY A 30 0.64 7.67 10.83
N SER A 31 0.56 6.57 10.07
CA SER A 31 1.57 5.51 10.04
C SER A 31 2.22 5.40 8.66
N MET A 32 3.55 5.51 8.62
CA MET A 32 4.31 5.24 7.40
C MET A 32 4.34 3.74 7.12
N GLN A 33 3.79 3.34 5.98
CA GLN A 33 3.65 1.95 5.58
C GLN A 33 4.06 1.76 4.12
N ARG A 34 4.64 0.59 3.83
CA ARG A 34 4.88 0.15 2.46
C ARG A 34 3.57 -0.36 1.86
N VAL A 35 3.34 -0.01 0.61
CA VAL A 35 2.22 -0.51 -0.19
C VAL A 35 2.56 -1.89 -0.76
N TYR A 36 1.60 -2.81 -0.68
CA TYR A 36 1.68 -4.16 -1.25
C TYR A 36 0.47 -4.41 -2.14
N GLU A 37 0.64 -5.30 -3.12
CA GLU A 37 -0.44 -5.77 -3.99
C GLU A 37 -1.00 -7.10 -3.47
N THR A 38 -2.33 -7.22 -3.45
CA THR A 38 -3.03 -8.45 -3.06
C THR A 38 -3.07 -9.45 -4.23
N GLU A 39 -3.43 -10.69 -3.95
CA GLU A 39 -3.64 -11.72 -4.99
C GLU A 39 -4.77 -11.35 -5.98
N ASN A 40 -5.64 -10.39 -5.61
CA ASN A 40 -6.73 -9.90 -6.45
C ASN A 40 -6.36 -8.63 -7.26
N GLY A 41 -5.11 -8.15 -7.17
CA GLY A 41 -4.66 -6.93 -7.84
C GLY A 41 -5.06 -5.63 -7.14
N GLU A 42 -5.47 -5.71 -5.88
CA GLU A 42 -5.77 -4.53 -5.06
C GLU A 42 -4.50 -4.04 -4.36
N LEU A 43 -4.40 -2.73 -4.09
CA LEU A 43 -3.32 -2.19 -3.26
C LEU A 43 -3.77 -2.03 -1.81
N GLY A 44 -2.84 -2.24 -0.88
CA GLY A 44 -3.08 -2.10 0.54
C GLY A 44 -1.81 -2.09 1.37
N THR A 45 -1.96 -2.25 2.69
CA THR A 45 -0.83 -2.31 3.63
C THR A 45 -0.81 -3.62 4.42
N ASP A 46 0.38 -3.97 4.91
CA ASP A 46 0.59 -5.23 5.64
C ASP A 46 -0.29 -5.32 6.90
N ALA A 47 -1.10 -6.39 6.97
CA ALA A 47 -1.95 -6.68 8.11
C ALA A 47 -1.17 -7.32 9.28
N THR A 48 0.06 -7.75 9.03
CA THR A 48 0.93 -8.40 10.01
C THR A 48 1.39 -7.39 11.06
N ASN A 49 1.27 -7.78 12.34
CA ASN A 49 1.71 -6.93 13.44
C ASN A 49 3.20 -6.55 13.29
N PRO A 50 3.55 -5.26 13.19
CA PRO A 50 4.93 -4.83 13.00
C PRO A 50 5.88 -5.30 14.12
N LYS A 51 5.36 -5.53 15.34
CA LYS A 51 6.16 -6.06 16.45
C LYS A 51 6.58 -7.52 16.21
N TRP A 52 5.75 -8.32 15.54
CA TRP A 52 6.07 -9.71 15.21
C TRP A 52 7.10 -9.81 14.10
N ILE A 53 7.02 -8.92 13.10
CA ILE A 53 8.06 -8.80 12.07
C ILE A 53 9.39 -8.42 12.71
N LYS A 54 9.40 -7.38 13.56
CA LYS A 54 10.62 -6.91 14.24
C LYS A 54 11.25 -7.97 15.15
N SER A 55 10.45 -8.84 15.75
CA SER A 55 10.94 -9.92 16.61
C SER A 55 11.32 -11.20 15.85
N GLY A 56 11.15 -11.24 14.53
CA GLY A 56 11.33 -12.44 13.71
C GLY A 56 10.29 -13.54 13.96
N ARG A 57 9.15 -13.19 14.58
CA ARG A 57 8.03 -14.12 14.82
C ARG A 57 7.19 -14.34 13.56
N ALA A 58 7.14 -13.33 12.69
CA ALA A 58 6.40 -13.36 11.45
C ALA A 58 7.21 -12.67 10.35
N VAL A 59 6.86 -12.94 9.09
CA VAL A 59 7.39 -12.23 7.92
C VAL A 59 6.37 -11.19 7.41
N PRO A 60 6.80 -10.19 6.63
CA PRO A 60 5.87 -9.24 6.03
C PRO A 60 4.77 -9.93 5.22
N CYS A 61 3.54 -9.40 5.32
CA CYS A 61 2.34 -9.89 4.64
C CYS A 61 1.90 -11.32 5.03
N GLU A 62 2.51 -11.96 6.04
CA GLU A 62 2.15 -13.33 6.46
C GLU A 62 0.68 -13.45 6.88
N TYR A 63 0.11 -12.38 7.44
CA TYR A 63 -1.29 -12.32 7.84
C TYR A 63 -2.17 -11.57 6.84
N GLY A 64 -1.68 -11.41 5.61
CA GLY A 64 -2.38 -10.75 4.52
C GLY A 64 -2.11 -9.25 4.42
N ILE A 65 -2.90 -8.61 3.57
CA ILE A 65 -2.85 -7.19 3.23
C ILE A 65 -4.24 -6.63 3.47
N TYR A 66 -4.34 -5.48 4.15
CA TYR A 66 -5.58 -4.73 4.25
C TYR A 66 -5.70 -3.82 3.02
N PRO A 67 -6.64 -4.09 2.09
CA PRO A 67 -6.83 -3.27 0.91
C PRO A 67 -7.18 -1.83 1.28
N PHE A 68 -6.76 -0.90 0.43
CA PHE A 68 -7.15 0.48 0.55
C PHE A 68 -8.62 0.67 0.18
N GLU A 69 -9.30 1.50 0.97
CA GLU A 69 -10.69 1.89 0.73
C GLU A 69 -10.79 3.40 0.47
N GLU A 70 -11.80 3.83 -0.29
CA GLU A 70 -11.97 5.24 -0.69
C GLU A 70 -11.99 6.21 0.50
N GLN A 71 -12.53 5.77 1.64
CA GLN A 71 -12.70 6.55 2.86
C GLN A 71 -11.37 6.81 3.60
N MET A 72 -10.31 6.06 3.28
CA MET A 72 -9.01 6.19 3.95
C MET A 72 -8.31 7.50 3.56
N ASN A 73 -7.61 8.07 4.54
CA ASN A 73 -6.76 9.23 4.35
C ASN A 73 -5.32 8.76 4.15
N VAL A 74 -4.92 8.64 2.89
CA VAL A 74 -3.60 8.14 2.49
C VAL A 74 -2.87 9.22 1.72
N LYS A 75 -1.61 9.43 2.09
CA LYS A 75 -0.71 10.39 1.44
C LYS A 75 0.53 9.69 0.97
N LEU A 76 0.88 9.85 -0.30
CA LEU A 76 2.13 9.34 -0.83
C LEU A 76 3.30 10.14 -0.26
N ILE A 77 4.27 9.45 0.35
CA ILE A 77 5.43 10.05 1.01
C ILE A 77 6.69 9.86 0.18
N LYS A 78 6.88 8.66 -0.36
CA LYS A 78 8.04 8.33 -1.17
C LYS A 78 7.64 7.41 -2.32
N PHE A 79 7.99 7.85 -3.52
CA PHE A 79 7.88 7.05 -4.74
C PHE A 79 8.94 5.94 -4.74
N LYS A 80 8.58 4.79 -5.30
CA LYS A 80 9.54 3.79 -5.76
C LYS A 80 10.51 4.47 -6.72
N ILE A 81 11.79 4.43 -6.41
CA ILE A 81 12.84 4.71 -7.39
C ILE A 81 12.94 3.43 -8.21
N VAL A 82 12.44 3.46 -9.44
CA VAL A 82 12.79 2.42 -10.41
C VAL A 82 14.21 2.74 -10.83
N GLU A 83 15.18 1.95 -10.36
CA GLU A 83 16.53 2.00 -10.94
C GLU A 83 16.37 1.58 -12.41
N ALA A 84 16.74 2.48 -13.32
CA ALA A 84 16.82 2.14 -14.73
C ALA A 84 18.08 1.29 -14.92
N ASP A 85 17.91 0.03 -15.32
CA ASP A 85 18.98 -0.84 -15.83
C ASP A 85 19.65 -0.24 -17.08
#